data_AF-A0A949ZXF2-F1
#
_entry.id   AF-A0A949ZXF2-F1
#
_cell.length_a   1.000
_cell.length_b   1.000
_cell.length_c   1.000
_cell.angle_alpha   90.00
_cell.angle_beta   90.00
_cell.angle_gamma   90.00
#
_symmetry.space_group_name_H-M   'P 1'
#
loop_
_entity.id
_entity.type
_entity.pdbx_description
1 polymer ?
#
loop_
_entity_poly.entity_id
_entity_poly.type
_entity_poly.pdbx_seq_one_letter_code
_entity_poly.pdbx_strand_id
1 'polypeptide(L)'
;MVENRVQLGQILRGRLGAVFARHAYGMRRWVDLFAVRIPQIRDAYLAELVAEIVHSYARHARLFRERAIEHGVDPDLYVCPPEGEATYDGMPYDTDETLAYALGSLEHFGDLLAVYSEVAESPADAEVLAEVRADNDSAIAKLRELVGHDAGSAAATAHELYRVRELAEAPLYAYRH
;
A
#
# COMPACT_ATOMS: atom_id res chain seq x y z
N MET A 1 -5.52 -6.64 18.15
CA MET A 1 -4.59 -5.92 17.24
C MET A 1 -3.14 -6.34 17.41
N VAL A 2 -2.55 -6.37 18.62
CA VAL A 2 -1.15 -6.79 18.84
C VAL A 2 -0.90 -8.26 18.46
N GLU A 3 -1.85 -9.14 18.74
CA GLU A 3 -1.73 -10.58 18.44
C GLU A 3 -1.68 -10.87 16.93
N ASN A 4 -2.49 -10.16 16.13
CA ASN A 4 -2.42 -10.23 14.66
C ASN A 4 -1.09 -9.70 14.12
N ARG A 5 -0.52 -8.66 14.73
CA ARG A 5 0.77 -8.08 14.32
C ARG A 5 1.92 -9.07 14.55
N VAL A 6 1.97 -9.69 15.72
CA VAL A 6 2.99 -10.68 16.08
C VAL A 6 2.87 -11.93 15.19
N GLN A 7 1.66 -12.43 14.97
CA GLN A 7 1.41 -13.57 14.09
C GLN A 7 1.81 -13.26 12.64
N LEU A 8 1.42 -12.08 12.12
CA LEU A 8 1.83 -11.65 10.78
C LEU A 8 3.35 -11.54 10.68
N GLY A 9 4.01 -10.92 11.66
CA GLY A 9 5.47 -10.85 11.70
C GLY A 9 6.12 -12.24 11.66
N GLN A 10 5.60 -13.21 12.41
CA GLN A 10 6.09 -14.60 12.37
C GLN A 10 5.90 -15.25 10.99
N ILE A 11 4.76 -15.04 10.34
CA ILE A 11 4.48 -15.58 9.00
C ILE A 11 5.44 -14.98 7.95
N LEU A 12 5.82 -13.71 8.10
CA LEU A 12 6.59 -12.95 7.12
C LEU A 12 8.11 -13.07 7.24
N ARG A 13 8.64 -13.60 8.35
CA ARG A 13 10.09 -13.82 8.51
C ARG A 13 10.63 -14.71 7.38
N GLY A 14 11.70 -14.25 6.74
CA GLY A 14 12.28 -14.91 5.55
C GLY A 14 11.39 -14.89 4.30
N ARG A 15 10.30 -14.10 4.27
CA ARG A 15 9.32 -14.07 3.17
C ARG A 15 9.03 -12.68 2.63
N LEU A 16 9.86 -11.70 2.96
CA LEU A 16 9.69 -10.32 2.49
C LEU A 16 9.75 -10.20 0.96
N GLY A 17 10.50 -11.07 0.26
CA GLY A 17 10.51 -11.08 -1.20
C GLY A 17 9.13 -11.19 -1.85
N ALA A 18 8.25 -12.05 -1.32
CA ALA A 18 6.89 -12.22 -1.83
C ALA A 18 6.00 -11.00 -1.52
N VAL A 19 6.19 -10.39 -0.35
CA VAL A 19 5.52 -9.14 0.05
C VAL A 19 5.92 -7.99 -0.88
N PHE A 20 7.22 -7.86 -1.17
CA PHE A 20 7.72 -6.85 -2.07
C PHE A 20 7.19 -7.03 -3.50
N ALA A 21 7.17 -8.27 -4.01
CA ALA A 21 6.59 -8.56 -5.33
C ALA A 21 5.12 -8.14 -5.43
N ARG A 22 4.33 -8.44 -4.39
CA ARG A 22 2.93 -8.02 -4.30
C ARG A 22 2.79 -6.49 -4.29
N HIS A 23 3.55 -5.78 -3.44
CA HIS A 23 3.43 -4.32 -3.35
C HIS A 23 3.91 -3.64 -4.62
N ALA A 24 4.94 -4.17 -5.28
CA ALA A 24 5.36 -3.70 -6.60
C ALA A 24 4.22 -3.80 -7.63
N TYR A 25 3.48 -4.92 -7.63
CA TYR A 25 2.29 -5.07 -8.48
C TYR A 25 1.19 -4.06 -8.11
N GLY A 26 0.79 -4.02 -6.83
CA GLY A 26 -0.32 -3.20 -6.37
C GLY A 26 -0.09 -1.70 -6.59
N MET A 27 1.13 -1.23 -6.36
CA MET A 27 1.51 0.17 -6.61
C MET A 27 1.52 0.52 -8.09
N ARG A 28 1.99 -0.39 -8.96
CA ARG A 28 1.91 -0.20 -10.41
C ARG A 28 0.46 -0.08 -10.89
N ARG A 29 -0.44 -0.95 -10.39
CA ARG A 29 -1.88 -0.86 -10.73
C ARG A 29 -2.49 0.46 -10.27
N TRP A 30 -2.09 0.94 -9.10
CA TRP A 30 -2.54 2.23 -8.59
C TRP A 30 -2.06 3.39 -9.48
N VAL A 31 -0.79 3.39 -9.89
CA VAL A 31 -0.23 4.36 -10.84
C VAL A 31 -1.01 4.35 -12.16
N ASP A 32 -1.23 3.17 -12.75
CA ASP A 32 -1.97 3.03 -14.02
C ASP A 32 -3.39 3.60 -13.90
N LEU A 33 -4.05 3.35 -12.76
CA LEU A 33 -5.41 3.77 -12.49
C LEU A 33 -5.53 5.30 -12.33
N PHE A 34 -4.61 5.91 -11.59
CA PHE A 34 -4.71 7.32 -11.19
C PHE A 34 -4.00 8.29 -12.11
N ALA A 35 -2.89 7.90 -12.75
CA ALA A 35 -2.13 8.79 -13.63
C ALA A 35 -3.01 9.33 -14.77
N VAL A 36 -3.86 8.49 -15.36
CA VAL A 36 -4.77 8.88 -16.44
C VAL A 36 -5.96 9.73 -15.97
N ARG A 37 -6.20 9.78 -14.65
CA ARG A 37 -7.32 10.51 -14.02
C ARG A 37 -6.90 11.91 -13.55
N ILE A 38 -5.61 12.18 -13.32
CA ILE A 38 -5.10 13.48 -12.87
C ILE A 38 -5.68 14.66 -13.70
N PRO A 39 -5.72 14.62 -15.05
CA PRO A 39 -6.26 15.73 -15.85
C PRO A 39 -7.75 16.02 -15.64
N GLN A 40 -8.48 15.10 -15.00
CA GLN A 40 -9.93 15.20 -14.74
C GLN A 40 -10.22 15.82 -13.37
N ILE A 41 -9.21 15.95 -12.51
CA ILE A 41 -9.32 16.57 -11.19
C ILE A 41 -9.37 18.09 -11.36
N ARG A 42 -10.50 18.70 -10.96
CA ARG A 42 -10.73 20.14 -11.13
C ARG A 42 -10.05 20.98 -10.06
N ASP A 43 -9.92 20.45 -8.85
CA ASP A 43 -9.20 21.10 -7.77
C ASP A 43 -7.69 20.96 -8.00
N ALA A 44 -7.01 22.10 -8.16
CA ALA A 44 -5.59 22.12 -8.50
C ALA A 44 -4.70 21.56 -7.38
N TYR A 45 -5.06 21.80 -6.11
CA TYR A 45 -4.31 21.30 -4.97
C TYR A 45 -4.46 19.77 -4.86
N LEU A 46 -5.68 19.27 -5.04
CA LEU A 46 -5.93 17.84 -5.09
C LEU A 46 -5.21 17.17 -6.27
N ALA A 47 -5.21 17.80 -7.44
CA ALA A 47 -4.51 17.28 -8.62
C ALA A 47 -3.01 17.17 -8.38
N GLU A 48 -2.40 18.18 -7.74
CA GLU A 48 -0.99 18.17 -7.34
C GLU A 48 -0.69 17.06 -6.33
N LEU A 49 -1.50 16.94 -5.28
CA LEU A 49 -1.35 15.89 -4.27
C LEU A 49 -1.44 14.48 -4.89
N VAL A 50 -2.43 14.24 -5.75
CA VAL A 50 -2.57 12.94 -6.43
C VAL A 50 -1.36 12.67 -7.34
N ALA A 51 -0.85 13.69 -8.05
CA ALA A 51 0.33 13.54 -8.89
C ALA A 51 1.58 13.19 -8.07
N GLU A 52 1.78 13.82 -6.91
CA GLU A 52 2.86 13.48 -5.98
C GLU A 52 2.76 12.04 -5.48
N ILE A 53 1.56 11.60 -5.07
CA ILE A 53 1.33 10.22 -4.59
C ILE A 53 1.61 9.22 -5.72
N VAL A 54 1.10 9.48 -6.94
CA VAL A 54 1.37 8.64 -8.12
C VAL A 54 2.88 8.56 -8.38
N HIS A 55 3.61 9.67 -8.30
CA HIS A 55 5.05 9.69 -8.51
C HIS A 55 5.80 8.87 -7.44
N SER A 56 5.44 9.04 -6.17
CA SER A 56 6.01 8.25 -5.07
C SER A 56 5.71 6.77 -5.24
N TYR A 57 4.47 6.39 -5.59
CA TYR A 57 4.10 4.99 -5.81
C TYR A 57 4.83 4.36 -6.99
N ALA A 58 5.09 5.12 -8.06
CA ALA A 58 5.91 4.64 -9.18
C ALA A 58 7.35 4.35 -8.73
N ARG A 59 7.92 5.21 -7.88
CA ARG A 59 9.24 4.97 -7.27
C ARG A 59 9.21 3.75 -6.33
N HIS A 60 8.22 3.66 -5.45
CA HIS A 60 8.07 2.55 -4.51
C HIS A 60 7.88 1.22 -5.22
N ALA A 61 7.10 1.19 -6.31
CA ALA A 61 6.91 -0.01 -7.12
C ALA A 61 8.25 -0.53 -7.66
N ARG A 62 9.14 0.37 -8.11
CA ARG A 62 10.49 0.02 -8.54
C ARG A 62 11.33 -0.50 -7.38
N LEU A 63 11.36 0.21 -6.25
CA LEU A 63 12.14 -0.18 -5.07
C LEU A 63 11.74 -1.58 -4.58
N PHE A 64 10.44 -1.84 -4.41
CA PHE A 64 9.96 -3.15 -4.01
C PHE A 64 10.23 -4.22 -5.06
N ARG A 65 10.11 -3.90 -6.35
CA ARG A 65 10.49 -4.84 -7.40
C ARG A 65 11.96 -5.27 -7.27
N GLU A 66 12.87 -4.32 -7.08
CA GLU A 66 14.29 -4.58 -6.89
C GLU A 66 14.53 -5.43 -5.64
N ARG A 67 13.89 -5.10 -4.51
CA ARG A 67 14.00 -5.91 -3.28
C ARG A 67 13.44 -7.33 -3.45
N ALA A 68 12.34 -7.53 -4.18
CA ALA A 68 11.82 -8.87 -4.46
C ALA A 68 12.84 -9.75 -5.18
N ILE A 69 13.51 -9.19 -6.20
CA ILE A 69 14.55 -9.88 -6.98
C ILE A 69 15.75 -10.24 -6.11
N GLU A 70 16.19 -9.34 -5.22
CA GLU A 70 17.29 -9.61 -4.28
C GLU A 70 16.97 -10.75 -3.29
N HIS A 71 15.68 -10.97 -3.01
CA HIS A 71 15.20 -12.12 -2.23
C HIS A 71 14.97 -13.38 -3.08
N GLY A 72 15.34 -13.38 -4.36
CA GLY A 72 15.18 -14.51 -5.28
C GLY A 72 13.75 -14.71 -5.78
N VAL A 73 12.86 -13.74 -5.58
CA VAL A 73 11.45 -13.80 -6.03
C VAL A 73 11.32 -13.04 -7.35
N ASP A 74 10.72 -13.67 -8.36
CA ASP A 74 10.35 -12.99 -9.61
C ASP A 74 9.06 -12.18 -9.41
N PRO A 75 9.12 -10.84 -9.41
CA PRO A 75 7.94 -10.00 -9.17
C PRO A 75 6.93 -10.05 -10.32
N ASP A 76 7.31 -10.47 -11.53
CA ASP A 76 6.38 -10.59 -12.66
C ASP A 76 5.53 -11.86 -12.62
N LEU A 77 5.90 -12.83 -11.78
CA LEU A 77 5.10 -14.03 -11.52
C LEU A 77 4.06 -13.84 -10.41
N TYR A 78 4.02 -12.67 -9.77
CA TYR A 78 2.94 -12.36 -8.84
C TYR A 78 1.62 -12.26 -9.59
N VAL A 79 0.62 -13.00 -9.10
CA VAL A 79 -0.75 -12.98 -9.61
C VAL A 79 -1.64 -12.49 -8.49
N CYS A 80 -2.24 -11.33 -8.68
CA CYS A 80 -3.21 -10.77 -7.76
C CYS A 80 -4.45 -11.67 -7.69
N PRO A 81 -4.92 -12.07 -6.49
CA PRO A 81 -6.19 -12.77 -6.35
C PRO A 81 -7.35 -11.93 -6.90
N PRO A 82 -8.44 -12.53 -7.41
CA PRO A 82 -9.61 -11.80 -7.91
C PRO A 82 -10.19 -10.81 -6.89
N GLU A 83 -10.19 -11.15 -5.61
CA GLU A 83 -10.63 -10.28 -4.52
C GLU A 83 -9.73 -9.04 -4.37
N GLY A 84 -8.43 -9.20 -4.62
CA GLY A 84 -7.45 -8.12 -4.63
C GLY A 84 -7.62 -7.20 -5.85
N GLU A 85 -7.91 -7.76 -7.02
CA GLU A 85 -8.21 -6.97 -8.24
C GLU A 85 -9.51 -6.16 -8.08
N ALA A 86 -10.56 -6.75 -7.51
CA ALA A 86 -11.86 -6.11 -7.34
C ALA A 86 -11.80 -4.83 -6.48
N THR A 87 -10.74 -4.66 -5.66
CA THR A 87 -10.51 -3.43 -4.89
C THR A 87 -10.31 -2.20 -5.79
N TYR A 88 -9.79 -2.40 -7.01
CA TYR A 88 -9.53 -1.32 -7.97
C TYR A 88 -10.75 -0.97 -8.84
N ASP A 89 -11.71 -1.89 -8.99
CA ASP A 89 -12.86 -1.74 -9.89
C ASP A 89 -14.02 -0.92 -9.29
N GLY A 90 -14.05 -0.73 -7.97
CA GLY A 90 -15.16 -0.11 -7.24
C GLY A 90 -14.86 1.22 -6.54
N MET A 91 -13.72 1.85 -6.83
CA MET A 91 -13.31 3.03 -6.07
C MET A 91 -14.28 4.20 -6.30
N PRO A 92 -14.75 4.88 -5.22
CA PRO A 92 -15.68 6.00 -5.35
C PRO A 92 -15.08 7.12 -6.22
N TYR A 93 -15.98 7.90 -6.84
CA TYR A 93 -15.64 9.10 -7.61
C TYR A 93 -16.01 10.39 -6.87
N ASP A 94 -16.65 10.27 -5.70
CA ASP A 94 -16.96 11.41 -4.84
C ASP A 94 -15.71 11.83 -4.07
N THR A 95 -15.36 13.11 -4.12
CA THR A 95 -14.08 13.61 -3.61
C THR A 95 -13.88 13.33 -2.13
N ASP A 96 -14.89 13.55 -1.28
CA ASP A 96 -14.68 13.46 0.18
C ASP A 96 -14.56 12.00 0.66
N GLU A 97 -15.44 11.11 0.19
CA GLU A 97 -15.35 9.68 0.50
C GLU A 97 -14.10 9.03 -0.11
N THR A 98 -13.69 9.45 -1.31
CA THR A 98 -12.47 8.94 -1.95
C THR A 98 -11.22 9.36 -1.17
N LEU A 99 -11.17 10.60 -0.70
CA LEU A 99 -10.06 11.10 0.11
C LEU A 99 -9.97 10.39 1.46
N ALA A 100 -11.11 10.17 2.11
CA ALA A 100 -11.18 9.41 3.35
C ALA A 100 -10.76 7.95 3.17
N TYR A 101 -11.22 7.32 2.09
CA TYR A 101 -10.81 5.95 1.73
C TYR A 101 -9.30 5.86 1.46
N ALA A 102 -8.75 6.80 0.69
CA ALA A 102 -7.32 6.86 0.40
C ALA A 102 -6.50 7.05 1.68
N LEU A 103 -6.95 7.93 2.58
CA LEU A 103 -6.33 8.12 3.89
C LEU A 103 -6.29 6.81 4.69
N GLY A 104 -7.43 6.12 4.84
CA GLY A 104 -7.48 4.85 5.57
C GLY A 104 -6.61 3.74 4.94
N SER A 105 -6.50 3.72 3.61
CA SER A 105 -5.61 2.80 2.89
C SER A 105 -4.13 3.08 3.17
N LEU A 106 -3.71 4.35 3.18
CA LEU A 106 -2.33 4.75 3.48
C LEU A 106 -1.98 4.53 4.95
N GLU A 107 -2.93 4.77 5.87
CA GLU A 107 -2.75 4.46 7.29
C GLU A 107 -2.53 2.96 7.51
N HIS A 108 -3.33 2.12 6.84
CA HIS A 108 -3.17 0.67 6.88
C HIS A 108 -1.81 0.25 6.30
N PHE A 109 -1.41 0.84 5.17
CA PHE A 109 -0.11 0.56 4.58
C PHE A 109 1.03 0.98 5.51
N GLY A 110 0.89 2.10 6.23
CA GLY A 110 1.82 2.53 7.27
C GLY A 110 1.99 1.52 8.40
N ASP A 111 0.89 0.88 8.84
CA ASP A 111 0.91 -0.21 9.82
C ASP A 111 1.66 -1.43 9.29
N LEU A 112 1.43 -1.80 8.02
CA LEU A 112 2.13 -2.91 7.38
C LEU A 112 3.63 -2.67 7.24
N LEU A 113 4.02 -1.46 6.81
CA LEU A 113 5.43 -1.06 6.73
C LEU A 113 6.12 -1.19 8.08
N ALA A 114 5.44 -0.87 9.19
CA ALA A 114 5.99 -1.06 10.52
C ALA A 114 6.25 -2.54 10.85
N VAL A 115 5.36 -3.45 10.44
CA VAL A 115 5.56 -4.91 10.59
C VAL A 115 6.72 -5.38 9.72
N TYR A 116 6.79 -4.93 8.47
CA TYR A 116 7.85 -5.33 7.54
C TYR A 116 9.22 -4.89 8.06
N SER A 117 9.32 -3.68 8.61
CA SER A 117 10.56 -3.18 9.22
C SER A 117 10.99 -3.99 10.44
N GLU A 118 10.05 -4.52 11.24
CA GLU A 118 10.36 -5.38 12.39
C GLU A 118 10.92 -6.75 11.98
N VAL A 119 10.60 -7.21 10.77
CA VAL A 119 11.02 -8.53 10.25
C VAL A 119 12.09 -8.42 9.15
N ALA A 120 12.51 -7.19 8.80
CA ALA A 120 13.57 -6.95 7.85
C ALA A 120 14.90 -7.46 8.41
N GLU A 121 15.50 -8.43 7.72
CA GLU A 121 16.76 -9.04 8.14
C GLU A 121 17.98 -8.35 7.51
N SER A 122 17.78 -7.66 6.38
CA SER A 122 18.85 -6.93 5.69
C SER A 122 18.75 -5.41 5.91
N PRO A 123 19.88 -4.70 6.05
CA PRO A 123 19.88 -3.24 6.14
C PRO A 123 19.24 -2.57 4.92
N ALA A 124 19.44 -3.14 3.72
CA ALA A 124 18.87 -2.62 2.48
C ALA A 124 17.33 -2.69 2.46
N ASP A 125 16.73 -3.76 3.02
CA ASP A 125 15.27 -3.82 3.18
C ASP A 125 14.77 -2.73 4.13
N ALA A 126 15.47 -2.55 5.25
CA ALA A 126 15.11 -1.54 6.25
C ALA A 126 15.21 -0.11 5.69
N GLU A 127 16.23 0.19 4.88
CA GLU A 127 16.40 1.49 4.21
C GLU A 127 15.25 1.77 3.23
N VAL A 128 14.91 0.80 2.38
CA VAL A 128 13.77 0.95 1.43
C VAL A 128 12.46 1.12 2.18
N LEU A 129 12.20 0.32 3.21
CA LEU A 129 10.99 0.42 4.01
C LEU A 129 10.89 1.77 4.74
N ALA A 130 12.01 2.32 5.21
CA ALA A 130 12.06 3.63 5.84
C ALA A 130 11.79 4.77 4.84
N GLU A 131 12.34 4.70 3.62
CA GLU A 131 12.06 5.66 2.55
C GLU A 131 10.57 5.66 2.19
N VAL A 132 10.02 4.47 1.89
CA VAL A 132 8.61 4.30 1.54
C VAL A 132 7.70 4.79 2.67
N ARG A 133 8.08 4.54 3.92
CA ARG A 133 7.35 5.00 5.10
C ARG A 133 7.34 6.53 5.21
N ALA A 134 8.47 7.19 4.97
CA ALA A 134 8.55 8.65 5.02
C ALA A 134 7.64 9.30 3.98
N ASP A 135 7.60 8.77 2.75
CA ASP A 135 6.70 9.25 1.71
C ASP A 135 5.23 9.02 2.06
N ASN A 136 4.91 7.83 2.59
CA ASN A 136 3.55 7.48 3.02
C ASN A 136 3.06 8.41 4.15
N ASP A 137 3.91 8.67 5.15
CA ASP A 137 3.57 9.57 6.26
C ASP A 137 3.36 11.02 5.77
N SER A 138 4.15 11.47 4.78
CA SER A 138 3.94 12.78 4.15
C SER A 138 2.59 12.87 3.42
N ALA A 139 2.23 11.83 2.66
CA ALA A 139 0.93 11.77 1.97
C ALA A 139 -0.25 11.75 2.96
N ILE A 140 -0.15 10.97 4.04
CA ILE A 140 -1.14 10.94 5.12
C ILE A 140 -1.35 12.34 5.72
N ALA A 141 -0.26 13.06 6.01
CA ALA A 141 -0.35 14.40 6.59
C ALA A 141 -1.15 15.36 5.68
N LYS A 142 -0.82 15.39 4.38
CA LYS A 142 -1.53 16.23 3.40
C LYS A 142 -3.00 15.83 3.23
N LEU A 143 -3.30 14.53 3.19
CA LEU A 143 -4.68 14.05 3.07
C LEU A 143 -5.51 14.37 4.31
N ARG A 144 -4.93 14.31 5.52
CA ARG A 144 -5.64 14.70 6.76
C ARG A 144 -6.06 16.16 6.77
N GLU A 145 -5.28 17.05 6.15
CA GLU A 145 -5.66 18.45 5.99
C GLU A 145 -6.90 18.62 5.09
N LEU A 146 -7.11 17.71 4.13
CA LEU A 146 -8.23 17.75 3.18
C LEU A 146 -9.49 17.04 3.67
N VAL A 147 -9.34 15.90 4.35
CA VAL A 147 -10.44 15.01 4.74
C VAL A 147 -11.32 15.59 5.87
N GLY A 148 -10.86 16.63 6.56
CA GLY A 148 -11.58 17.24 7.68
C GLY A 148 -11.82 16.25 8.84
N HIS A 149 -12.51 16.70 9.89
CA HIS A 149 -12.72 15.89 11.10
C HIS A 149 -13.82 14.81 10.98
N ASP A 150 -14.70 14.89 9.98
CA ASP A 150 -15.93 14.08 9.91
C ASP A 150 -15.83 12.81 9.04
N ALA A 151 -14.76 12.60 8.27
CA ALA A 151 -14.68 11.44 7.38
C ALA A 151 -14.15 10.15 8.03
N GLY A 152 -14.07 10.12 9.37
CA GLY A 152 -13.50 9.01 10.13
C GLY A 152 -14.14 7.64 9.85
N SER A 153 -15.42 7.59 9.44
CA SER A 153 -16.10 6.31 9.16
C SER A 153 -15.64 5.65 7.86
N ALA A 154 -15.35 6.43 6.80
CA ALA A 154 -14.91 5.88 5.52
C ALA A 154 -13.44 5.44 5.58
N ALA A 155 -12.59 6.21 6.25
CA ALA A 155 -11.20 5.84 6.52
C ALA A 155 -11.10 4.55 7.36
N ALA A 156 -11.89 4.46 8.43
CA ALA A 156 -11.95 3.24 9.26
C ALA A 156 -12.45 2.02 8.47
N THR A 157 -13.43 2.20 7.60
CA THR A 157 -13.95 1.12 6.72
C THR A 157 -12.87 0.65 5.74
N ALA A 158 -12.14 1.58 5.11
CA ALA A 158 -11.05 1.26 4.21
C ALA A 158 -9.94 0.49 4.93
N HIS A 159 -9.52 0.98 6.10
CA HIS A 159 -8.50 0.33 6.94
C HIS A 159 -8.89 -1.11 7.28
N GLU A 160 -10.14 -1.34 7.68
CA GLU A 160 -10.65 -2.67 8.01
C GLU A 160 -10.74 -3.59 6.79
N LEU A 161 -11.15 -3.09 5.62
CA LEU A 161 -11.17 -3.87 4.37
C LEU A 161 -9.78 -4.38 3.99
N TYR A 162 -8.77 -3.50 4.04
CA TYR A 162 -7.39 -3.91 3.75
C TYR A 162 -6.85 -4.87 4.82
N ARG A 163 -7.23 -4.70 6.10
CA ARG A 163 -6.90 -5.65 7.16
C ARG A 163 -7.47 -7.04 6.92
N VAL A 164 -8.72 -7.15 6.46
CA VAL A 164 -9.34 -8.43 6.11
C VAL A 164 -8.64 -9.07 4.91
N ARG A 165 -8.30 -8.28 3.89
CA ARG A 165 -7.51 -8.74 2.73
C ARG A 165 -6.17 -9.33 3.17
N GLU A 166 -5.46 -8.67 4.08
CA GLU A 166 -4.18 -9.19 4.58
C GLU A 166 -4.31 -10.53 5.26
N LEU A 167 -5.40 -10.75 6.02
CA LEU A 167 -5.65 -12.05 6.63
C LEU A 167 -5.95 -13.14 5.59
N ALA A 168 -6.63 -12.79 4.49
CA ALA A 168 -6.92 -13.73 3.41
C ALA A 168 -5.68 -14.08 2.58
N GLU A 169 -4.77 -13.13 2.37
CA GLU A 169 -3.55 -13.33 1.57
C GLU A 169 -2.38 -13.88 2.39
N ALA A 170 -2.35 -13.67 3.72
CA ALA A 170 -1.27 -14.15 4.59
C ALA A 170 -0.93 -15.65 4.44
N PRO A 171 -1.91 -16.57 4.29
CA PRO A 171 -1.65 -17.97 4.02
C PRO A 171 -0.95 -18.21 2.66
N LEU A 172 -1.12 -17.34 1.66
CA LEU A 172 -0.47 -17.49 0.35
C LEU A 172 1.05 -17.29 0.43
N TYR A 173 1.53 -16.51 1.40
CA TYR A 173 2.97 -16.42 1.69
C TYR A 173 3.54 -17.72 2.25
N ALA A 174 2.71 -18.59 2.82
CA ALA A 174 3.19 -19.84 3.41
C ALA A 174 3.59 -20.91 2.39
N TYR A 175 3.17 -20.79 1.13
CA TYR A 175 3.23 -21.87 0.14
C TYR A 175 3.98 -21.55 -1.15
N ARG A 176 4.59 -20.37 -1.30
CA ARG A 176 5.41 -20.05 -2.48
C ARG A 176 6.90 -20.15 -2.13
N HIS A 177 7.50 -21.25 -2.58
CA HIS A 177 8.93 -21.55 -2.56
C HIS A 177 9.61 -20.99 -3.82
#